data_AF-A0A939R6S0-F1
#
_entry.id   AF-A0A939R6S0-F1
#
_cell.length_a   1.000
_cell.length_b   1.000
_cell.length_c   1.000
_cell.angle_alpha   90.00
_cell.angle_beta   90.00
_cell.angle_gamma   90.00
#
_symmetry.space_group_name_H-M   'P 1'
#
loop_
_entity.id
_entity.type
_entity.pdbx_description
1 polymer ?
#
loop_
_entity_poly.entity_id
_entity_poly.type
_entity_poly.pdbx_seq_one_letter_code
_entity_poly.pdbx_strand_id
1 'polypeptide(L)'
;MFQNQLQNLMMKCNKTAILSISILAVACIILTLGNPHSLTWPLKCPLYQITGLQCPLCGMQRAIHELLRGNIKEAWSLNPGFFLFSPYWGIILIGTIFPTLQKNNSIVRFCFRNKIIFLALIALVLWGVLRNI
;
A
#
# COMPACT_ATOMS: atom_id res chain seq x y z
N MET A 1 -28.70 -8.43 22.78
CA MET A 1 -28.61 -7.60 21.55
C MET A 1 -27.23 -6.97 21.36
N PHE A 2 -26.62 -6.38 22.41
CA PHE A 2 -25.27 -5.79 22.37
C PHE A 2 -24.15 -6.80 22.07
N GLN A 3 -24.24 -8.04 22.58
CA GLN A 3 -23.25 -9.10 22.30
C GLN A 3 -23.24 -9.59 20.84
N ASN A 4 -24.38 -9.58 20.14
CA ASN A 4 -24.43 -9.92 18.70
C ASN A 4 -23.85 -8.79 17.83
N GLN A 5 -23.90 -7.52 18.27
CA GLN A 5 -23.16 -6.44 17.63
C GLN A 5 -21.66 -6.55 17.91
N LEU A 6 -21.27 -6.93 19.13
CA LEU A 6 -19.87 -7.13 19.48
C LEU A 6 -19.26 -8.33 18.73
N GLN A 7 -19.99 -9.43 18.55
CA GLN A 7 -19.55 -10.58 17.72
C GLN A 7 -19.50 -10.27 16.22
N ASN A 8 -20.32 -9.34 15.72
CA ASN A 8 -20.23 -8.85 14.34
C ASN A 8 -19.10 -7.81 14.15
N LEU A 9 -18.72 -7.09 15.21
CA LEU A 9 -17.54 -6.21 15.26
C LEU A 9 -16.24 -7.02 15.45
N MET A 10 -16.29 -8.09 16.24
CA MET A 10 -15.24 -9.10 16.40
C MET A 10 -15.28 -10.08 15.23
N MET A 11 -14.94 -9.56 14.05
CA MET A 11 -14.23 -10.25 12.97
C MET A 11 -14.52 -11.75 12.85
N LYS A 12 -15.32 -12.13 11.84
CA LYS A 12 -14.91 -13.27 11.00
C LYS A 12 -13.55 -12.87 10.43
N CYS A 13 -12.47 -13.19 11.15
CA CYS A 13 -11.12 -12.95 10.70
C CYS A 13 -10.90 -13.85 9.48
N ASN A 14 -11.25 -13.32 8.32
CA ASN A 14 -11.16 -14.03 7.06
C ASN A 14 -9.68 -14.39 6.87
N LYS A 15 -9.36 -15.59 6.39
CA LYS A 15 -7.97 -16.03 6.22
C LYS A 15 -7.14 -15.01 5.42
N THR A 16 -7.78 -14.30 4.50
CA THR A 16 -7.21 -13.19 3.72
C THR A 16 -6.83 -11.98 4.57
N ALA A 17 -7.63 -11.61 5.58
CA ALA A 17 -7.34 -10.53 6.49
C ALA A 17 -6.13 -10.85 7.36
N ILE A 18 -6.08 -12.07 7.92
CA ILE A 18 -4.95 -12.55 8.72
C ILE A 18 -3.67 -12.52 7.89
N LEU A 19 -3.70 -13.10 6.69
CA LEU A 19 -2.54 -13.15 5.79
C LEU A 19 -2.05 -11.73 5.43
N SER A 20 -2.97 -10.83 5.09
CA SER A 20 -2.65 -9.45 4.73
C SER A 20 -1.98 -8.69 5.89
N ILE A 21 -2.52 -8.83 7.11
CA ILE A 21 -1.97 -8.21 8.32
C ILE A 21 -0.59 -8.79 8.64
N SER A 22 -0.41 -10.12 8.57
CA SER A 22 0.88 -10.77 8.82
C SER A 22 1.95 -10.29 7.83
N ILE A 23 1.63 -10.18 6.54
CA ILE A 23 2.56 -9.68 5.52
C ILE A 23 2.95 -8.23 5.81
N LEU A 24 1.99 -7.37 6.13
CA LEU A 24 2.25 -5.96 6.46
C LEU A 24 3.10 -5.80 7.72
N ALA A 25 2.86 -6.62 8.75
CA ALA A 25 3.63 -6.61 9.98
C ALA A 25 5.10 -6.98 9.72
N VAL A 26 5.35 -8.05 8.97
CA VAL A 26 6.71 -8.47 8.58
C VAL A 26 7.38 -7.39 7.73
N ALA A 27 6.69 -6.83 6.74
CA ALA A 27 7.22 -5.75 5.91
C ALA A 27 7.59 -4.52 6.75
N CYS A 28 6.74 -4.14 7.71
CA CYS A 28 7.00 -3.02 8.61
C CYS A 28 8.25 -3.26 9.48
N ILE A 29 8.40 -4.46 10.06
CA ILE A 29 9.58 -4.82 10.88
C ILE A 29 10.87 -4.75 10.05
N ILE A 30 10.85 -5.28 8.83
CA ILE A 30 12.02 -5.21 7.94
C ILE A 30 12.37 -3.76 7.62
N LEU A 31 11.35 -2.92 7.36
CA LEU A 31 11.54 -1.52 7.04
C LEU A 31 11.92 -0.64 8.23
N THR A 32 11.65 -1.03 9.48
CA THR A 32 12.08 -0.25 10.65
C THR A 32 13.48 -0.64 11.13
N LEU A 33 13.80 -1.93 11.11
CA LEU A 33 15.07 -2.44 11.62
C LEU A 33 16.21 -2.38 10.60
N GLY A 34 15.85 -2.38 9.32
CA GLY A 34 16.82 -2.42 8.25
C GLY A 34 17.18 -1.05 7.68
N ASN A 35 18.37 -0.96 7.08
CA ASN A 35 18.86 0.27 6.47
C ASN A 35 18.69 0.21 4.94
N PRO A 36 17.67 0.87 4.37
CA PRO A 36 17.39 0.80 2.94
C PRO A 36 18.39 1.59 2.08
N HIS A 37 19.30 2.35 2.70
CA HIS A 37 20.40 3.04 2.03
C HIS A 37 21.69 2.22 1.99
N SER A 38 21.75 1.06 2.67
CA SER A 38 22.95 0.22 2.65
C SER A 38 23.16 -0.43 1.28
N LEU A 39 24.43 -0.64 0.90
CA LEU A 39 24.75 -1.28 -0.37
C LEU A 39 24.24 -2.73 -0.44
N THR A 40 24.13 -3.37 0.73
CA THR A 40 23.71 -4.76 0.95
C THR A 40 22.20 -4.91 1.19
N TRP A 41 21.41 -3.83 1.06
CA TRP A 41 19.97 -3.90 1.29
C TRP A 41 19.31 -4.89 0.31
N PRO A 42 18.69 -5.97 0.78
CA PRO A 42 18.21 -7.07 -0.07
C PRO A 42 16.98 -6.70 -0.92
N LEU A 43 16.39 -5.52 -0.71
CA LEU A 43 15.16 -5.08 -1.37
C LEU A 43 15.39 -3.92 -2.35
N LYS A 44 16.52 -3.92 -3.05
CA LYS A 44 16.71 -3.03 -4.22
C LYS A 44 15.76 -3.46 -5.35
N CYS A 45 15.19 -2.49 -6.08
CA CYS A 45 14.23 -2.71 -7.16
C CYS A 45 14.95 -3.47 -8.31
N PRO A 46 14.68 -4.77 -8.57
CA PRO A 46 15.44 -5.54 -9.55
C PRO A 46 15.23 -5.00 -10.96
N LEU A 47 14.02 -4.50 -11.26
CA LEU A 47 13.73 -3.86 -12.54
C LEU A 47 14.66 -2.66 -12.79
N TYR A 48 14.84 -1.79 -11.79
CA TYR A 48 15.74 -0.64 -11.91
C TYR A 48 17.20 -1.09 -12.07
N GLN A 49 17.62 -2.15 -11.38
CA GLN A 49 18.99 -2.65 -11.49
C GLN A 49 19.28 -3.26 -12.87
N ILE A 50 18.29 -3.90 -13.50
CA ILE A 50 18.45 -4.56 -14.81
C ILE A 50 18.24 -3.58 -15.96
N THR A 51 17.23 -2.72 -15.87
CA THR A 51 16.76 -1.89 -17.00
C THR A 51 17.06 -0.41 -16.84
N GLY A 52 17.41 0.05 -15.63
CA GLY A 52 17.48 1.48 -15.30
C GLY A 52 16.11 2.16 -15.15
N LEU A 53 15.00 1.47 -15.44
CA LEU A 53 13.66 2.05 -15.38
C LEU A 53 13.07 2.00 -13.96
N GLN A 54 12.56 3.14 -13.51
CA GLN A 54 11.86 3.27 -12.24
C GLN A 54 10.38 2.90 -12.39
N CYS A 55 9.97 1.71 -11.95
CA CYS A 55 8.55 1.37 -11.94
C CYS A 55 7.75 2.30 -10.98
N PRO A 56 6.41 2.37 -11.08
CA PRO A 56 5.62 3.26 -10.23
C PRO A 56 5.77 2.99 -8.72
N LEU A 57 6.19 1.78 -8.34
CA LEU A 57 6.47 1.40 -6.95
C LEU A 57 7.96 1.52 -6.56
N CYS A 58 8.91 1.74 -7.48
CA CYS A 58 10.32 1.88 -7.10
C CYS A 58 10.47 3.09 -6.16
N GLY A 59 11.21 2.91 -5.06
CA GLY A 59 11.39 3.92 -4.01
C GLY A 59 10.35 3.88 -2.89
N MET A 60 9.25 3.12 -3.03
CA MET A 60 8.18 3.05 -2.01
C MET A 60 8.69 2.60 -0.63
N GLN A 61 9.56 1.59 -0.57
CA GLN A 61 10.13 1.12 0.69
C GLN A 61 10.98 2.18 1.40
N ARG A 62 11.77 2.96 0.64
CA ARG A 62 12.56 4.07 1.18
C ARG A 62 11.65 5.20 1.64
N ALA A 63 10.61 5.52 0.86
CA ALA A 63 9.62 6.52 1.25
C ALA A 63 8.90 6.14 2.55
N ILE A 64 8.51 4.87 2.69
CA ILE A 64 7.90 4.35 3.93
C ILE A 64 8.88 4.41 5.10
N HIS A 65 10.15 4.02 4.90
CA HIS A 65 11.17 4.13 5.94
C HIS A 65 11.35 5.58 6.42
N GLU A 66 11.43 6.54 5.50
CA GLU A 66 11.52 7.96 5.86
C GLU A 66 10.24 8.48 6.53
N LEU A 67 9.06 8.04 6.09
CA LEU A 67 7.80 8.34 6.79
C LEU A 67 7.78 7.81 8.22
N LEU A 68 8.25 6.59 8.44
CA LEU A 68 8.33 5.98 9.78
C LEU A 68 9.31 6.73 10.69
N ARG A 69 10.30 7.44 10.13
CA ARG A 69 11.20 8.35 10.85
C ARG A 69 10.68 9.78 10.98
N GLY A 70 9.53 10.10 10.37
CA GLY A 70 8.95 11.44 10.37
C GLY A 70 9.45 12.38 9.26
N ASN A 71 10.31 11.89 8.35
CA ASN A 71 10.90 12.67 7.26
C ASN A 71 9.97 12.75 6.05
N ILE A 72 8.83 13.45 6.18
CA ILE A 72 7.80 13.53 5.13
C ILE A 72 8.35 14.12 3.82
N LYS A 73 9.21 15.15 3.91
CA LYS A 73 9.80 15.81 2.74
C LYS A 73 10.66 14.86 1.90
N GLU A 74 11.48 14.04 2.57
CA GLU A 74 12.34 13.06 1.90
C GLU A 74 11.51 11.90 1.37
N ALA A 75 10.49 11.45 2.12
CA ALA A 75 9.58 10.45 1.60
C ALA A 75 8.87 10.90 0.31
N TRP A 76 8.44 12.17 0.26
CA TRP A 76 7.83 12.75 -0.93
C TRP A 76 8.79 12.79 -2.11
N SER A 77 10.05 13.21 -1.93
CA SER A 77 11.04 13.26 -3.01
C SER A 77 11.35 11.88 -3.60
N LEU A 78 11.28 10.83 -2.77
CA LEU A 78 11.55 9.45 -3.18
C LEU A 78 10.47 8.86 -4.09
N ASN A 79 9.18 9.15 -3.84
CA ASN A 79 8.07 8.72 -4.70
C ASN A 79 6.78 9.51 -4.42
N PRO A 80 6.54 10.63 -5.11
CA PRO A 80 5.29 11.40 -4.96
C PRO A 80 4.04 10.58 -5.30
N GLY A 81 4.12 9.68 -6.27
CA GLY A 81 3.01 8.81 -6.66
C GLY A 81 2.56 7.89 -5.53
N PHE A 82 3.48 7.43 -4.67
CA PHE A 82 3.09 6.66 -3.48
C PHE A 82 2.10 7.44 -2.60
N PHE A 83 2.33 8.73 -2.39
CA PHE A 83 1.43 9.58 -1.60
C PHE A 83 0.08 9.77 -2.28
N LEU A 84 0.07 9.94 -3.61
CA LEU A 84 -1.16 10.15 -4.37
C LEU A 84 -2.04 8.89 -4.42
N PHE A 85 -1.42 7.71 -4.57
CA PHE A 85 -2.16 6.45 -4.72
C PHE A 85 -2.42 5.74 -3.38
N SER A 86 -1.66 6.02 -2.32
CA SER A 86 -1.82 5.33 -1.03
C SER A 86 -3.20 5.46 -0.39
N PRO A 87 -3.95 6.58 -0.45
CA PRO A 87 -5.27 6.66 0.16
C PRO A 87 -6.26 5.71 -0.51
N TYR A 88 -6.22 5.65 -1.84
CA TYR A 88 -7.09 4.75 -2.61
C TYR A 88 -6.79 3.28 -2.31
N TRP A 89 -5.52 2.87 -2.42
CA TRP A 89 -5.13 1.48 -2.14
C TRP A 89 -5.32 1.11 -0.67
N GLY A 90 -5.18 2.07 0.26
CA GLY A 90 -5.51 1.92 1.67
C GLY A 90 -6.99 1.60 1.90
N ILE A 91 -7.90 2.30 1.20
CA ILE A 91 -9.34 2.00 1.25
C ILE A 91 -9.64 0.59 0.73
N ILE A 92 -8.98 0.17 -0.37
CA ILE A 92 -9.13 -1.20 -0.90
C ILE A 92 -8.65 -2.25 0.12
N LEU A 93 -7.48 -2.03 0.74
CA LEU A 93 -6.94 -2.92 1.75
C LEU A 93 -7.87 -3.03 2.96
N ILE A 94 -8.32 -1.90 3.50
CA ILE A 94 -9.23 -1.84 4.65
C ILE A 94 -10.56 -2.51 4.31
N GLY A 95 -11.13 -2.24 3.12
CA GLY A 95 -12.36 -2.90 2.67
C GLY A 95 -12.21 -4.42 2.52
N THR A 96 -11.01 -4.90 2.17
CA THR A 96 -10.72 -6.34 2.06
C THR A 96 -10.61 -7.01 3.43
N ILE A 97 -10.01 -6.33 4.41
CA ILE A 97 -9.89 -6.79 5.80
C ILE A 97 -11.25 -6.75 6.51
N PHE A 98 -12.05 -5.71 6.25
CA PHE A 98 -13.35 -5.47 6.87
C PHE A 98 -14.48 -5.41 5.82
N PRO A 99 -14.99 -6.56 5.34
CA PRO A 99 -16.04 -6.62 4.32
C PRO A 99 -17.33 -5.88 4.71
N THR A 100 -17.61 -5.75 6.01
CA THR A 100 -18.73 -4.97 6.54
C THR A 100 -18.70 -3.51 6.06
N LEU A 101 -17.51 -2.93 5.86
CA LEU A 101 -17.36 -1.58 5.31
C LEU A 101 -17.80 -1.50 3.85
N GLN A 102 -17.53 -2.54 3.04
CA GLN A 102 -18.04 -2.58 1.66
C GLN A 102 -19.57 -2.63 1.62
N LYS A 103 -20.18 -3.33 2.59
CA LYS A 103 -21.64 -3.43 2.70
C LYS A 103 -22.27 -2.12 3.20
N ASN A 104 -21.68 -1.45 4.18
CA ASN A 104 -22.32 -0.31 4.84
C ASN A 104 -21.86 1.07 4.31
N ASN A 105 -20.79 1.14 3.51
CA ASN A 105 -20.24 2.40 3.01
C ASN A 105 -20.18 2.44 1.48
N SER A 106 -20.93 3.37 0.88
CA SER A 106 -21.02 3.56 -0.56
C SER A 106 -19.69 3.96 -1.21
N ILE A 107 -18.82 4.69 -0.49
CA ILE A 107 -17.50 5.12 -0.99
C ILE A 107 -16.58 3.91 -1.14
N VAL A 108 -16.49 3.07 -0.09
CA VAL A 108 -15.68 1.85 -0.12
C VAL A 108 -16.16 0.94 -1.25
N ARG A 109 -17.48 0.75 -1.38
CA ARG A 109 -18.06 -0.05 -2.46
C ARG A 109 -17.76 0.52 -3.85
N PHE A 110 -17.79 1.84 -4.01
CA PHE A 110 -17.44 2.51 -5.26
C PHE A 110 -15.99 2.25 -5.66
N CYS A 111 -15.05 2.32 -4.72
CA CYS A 111 -13.64 2.00 -4.97
C CYS A 111 -13.44 0.55 -5.45
N PHE A 112 -14.25 -0.40 -4.98
CA PHE A 112 -14.19 -1.80 -5.41
C PHE A 112 -14.80 -2.08 -6.79
N ARG A 113 -15.35 -1.07 -7.48
CA ARG A 113 -15.91 -1.26 -8.83
C ARG A 113 -14.78 -1.49 -9.84
N ASN A 114 -14.88 -2.56 -10.64
CA ASN A 114 -13.84 -2.94 -11.62
C ASN A 114 -13.36 -1.77 -12.51
N LYS A 115 -14.30 -0.91 -12.96
CA LYS A 115 -13.95 0.29 -13.75
C LYS A 115 -13.00 1.24 -13.00
N ILE A 116 -13.22 1.43 -11.69
CA ILE A 116 -12.40 2.31 -10.85
C ILE A 116 -11.04 1.68 -10.57
N ILE A 117 -11.00 0.38 -10.30
CA ILE A 117 -9.74 -0.36 -10.16
C ILE A 117 -8.91 -0.26 -11.45
N PHE A 118 -9.52 -0.45 -12.61
CA PHE A 118 -8.82 -0.35 -13.89
C PHE A 118 -8.30 1.06 -14.16
N LEU A 119 -9.10 2.10 -13.87
CA LEU A 119 -8.65 3.50 -13.97
C LEU A 119 -7.48 3.80 -13.02
N ALA A 120 -7.53 3.30 -11.78
CA ALA A 120 -6.44 3.47 -10.82
C ALA A 120 -5.15 2.76 -11.28
N LEU A 121 -5.26 1.56 -11.89
CA LEU A 121 -4.12 0.85 -12.47
C LEU A 121 -3.54 1.61 -13.67
N ILE A 122 -4.38 2.14 -14.57
CA ILE A 122 -3.91 2.98 -15.68
C ILE A 122 -3.19 4.21 -15.14
N ALA A 123 -3.76 4.91 -14.15
CA ALA A 123 -3.14 6.08 -13.55
C ALA A 123 -1.79 5.75 -12.91
N LEU A 124 -1.67 4.59 -12.26
CA LEU A 124 -0.41 4.10 -11.70
C LEU A 124 0.65 3.83 -12.78
N VAL A 125 0.26 3.23 -13.91
CA VAL A 125 1.16 3.00 -15.05
C VAL A 125 1.58 4.33 -15.68
N LEU A 126 0.64 5.26 -15.90
CA LEU A 126 0.93 6.59 -16.43
C LEU A 126 1.91 7.36 -15.55
N TRP A 127 1.73 7.30 -14.22
CA TRP A 127 2.71 7.84 -13.28
C TRP A 127 4.09 7.18 -13.44
N GLY A 128 4.11 5.86 -13.59
CA GLY A 128 5.32 5.09 -13.88
C GLY A 128 6.02 5.55 -15.16
N VAL A 129 5.29 5.89 -16.22
CA VAL A 129 5.88 6.44 -17.45
C VAL A 129 6.38 7.86 -17.22
N LEU A 130 5.55 8.72 -16.63
CA LEU A 130 5.86 10.15 -16.41
C LEU A 130 7.14 10.36 -15.59
N ARG A 131 7.42 9.49 -14.61
CA ARG A 131 8.62 9.61 -13.77
C ARG A 131 9.92 9.14 -14.43
N ASN A 132 9.87 8.55 -15.63
CA ASN A 132 11.04 8.08 -16.38
C ASN A 132 11.34 8.92 -17.63
N ILE A 133 10.53 9.96 -17.88
CA ILE A 133 10.74 10.95 -18.95
C ILE A 133 11.30 12.20 -18.30
#